data_AF-A0A5C7LI02-F1
#
_entry.id   AF-A0A5C7LI02-F1
#
_cell.length_a   1.000
_cell.length_b   1.000
_cell.length_c   1.000
_cell.angle_alpha   90.00
_cell.angle_beta   90.00
_cell.angle_gamma   90.00
#
_symmetry.space_group_name_H-M   'P 1'
#
loop_
_entity.id
_entity.type
_entity.pdbx_description
1 polymer ?
#
loop_
_entity_poly.entity_id
_entity_poly.type
_entity_poly.pdbx_seq_one_letter_code
_entity_poly.pdbx_strand_id
1 'polypeptide(L)'
;MRWIASAIIIAAIGLLFGGPVKEYPCTLPGHAEAAANYLCGLPWHDRIYTRFLTWCAVPQAKLMQSQTLMRFWLPNLGFNQAVIQPQDVPGTGGTLWAIDIRSYRWNEASWLTVAQREPYCVIPASAGPHVDLLRLNAGIFDPKVLSFGSLIRADWLFRETIETNRSPSYYDLLYSDQRFKFQRVLEKVSYEHLGGRLPSPHAETCYDAEPGIYTIAFFTPKIDKIVNFPANAGDFELAFGVKEISDFLKKQKLFADSGAIIAGHVEDPVRGSMVSRNGRVIKILQTPFGWFSETYDLLDTSKEDFFEKPEEIPFENFQFDASELLATLPNGGMAGILVAGKEQKRIEIATTDLVHMGLVKDPKRGVDVRNVGACFECHGPDYGFIPLDDQFQRALKAGVKRNIYDKDKYDRLIGFFGLDDLGGWSEKLDMYQRPMKSLLRKTTGLGGAKPWTGAEMTKAFNEFRNQYDDPLALDQVCRELGVTEDRFKTVVAKASPSGRLNWLVVGNQPIARRVWEARQYEIALRLMRLP
;
A
#
# COMPACT_ATOMS: atom_id res chain seq x y z
N MET A 1 -30.62 5.20 1.27
CA MET A 1 -31.15 5.14 -0.11
C MET A 1 -31.27 6.49 -0.82
N ARG A 2 -31.31 7.65 -0.14
CA ARG A 2 -31.39 8.98 -0.82
C ARG A 2 -30.08 9.50 -1.45
N TRP A 3 -28.92 8.90 -1.15
CA TRP A 3 -27.62 9.35 -1.67
C TRP A 3 -27.23 8.78 -3.05
N ILE A 4 -27.87 7.69 -3.49
CA ILE A 4 -27.55 7.06 -4.80
C ILE A 4 -28.26 7.78 -5.96
N ALA A 5 -29.40 8.44 -5.70
CA ALA A 5 -30.16 9.14 -6.74
C ALA A 5 -29.49 10.45 -7.21
N SER A 6 -28.76 11.15 -6.34
CA SER A 6 -28.14 12.44 -6.69
C SER A 6 -26.91 12.29 -7.59
N ALA A 7 -26.13 11.22 -7.44
CA ALA A 7 -24.94 10.96 -8.28
C ALA A 7 -25.31 10.56 -9.73
N ILE A 8 -26.43 9.85 -9.91
CA ILE A 8 -26.89 9.39 -11.23
C ILE A 8 -27.46 10.57 -12.05
N ILE A 9 -28.09 11.55 -11.41
CA ILE A 9 -28.68 12.71 -12.09
C ILE A 9 -27.61 13.71 -12.58
N ILE A 10 -26.49 13.88 -11.84
CA ILE A 10 -25.39 14.77 -12.25
C ILE A 10 -24.66 14.21 -13.50
N ALA A 11 -24.50 12.89 -13.61
CA ALA A 11 -23.85 12.27 -14.76
C ALA A 11 -24.71 12.33 -16.04
N ALA A 12 -26.04 12.26 -15.92
CA ALA A 12 -26.96 12.27 -17.06
C ALA A 12 -27.13 13.66 -17.70
N ILE A 13 -27.03 14.75 -16.93
CA ILE A 13 -27.16 16.12 -17.45
C ILE A 13 -25.90 16.56 -18.22
N GLY A 14 -24.72 16.04 -17.88
CA GLY A 14 -23.48 16.31 -18.62
C GLY A 14 -23.45 15.74 -20.06
N LEU A 15 -24.25 14.71 -20.33
CA LEU A 15 -24.30 14.05 -21.65
C LEU A 15 -25.12 14.82 -22.71
N LEU A 16 -26.02 15.72 -22.30
CA LEU A 16 -26.89 16.46 -23.23
C LEU A 16 -26.35 17.86 -23.59
N PHE A 17 -25.36 18.37 -22.86
CA PHE A 17 -24.75 19.69 -23.09
C PHE A 17 -23.21 19.68 -23.04
N GLY A 18 -22.59 18.50 -23.14
CA GLY A 18 -21.14 18.35 -23.11
C GLY A 18 -20.49 18.93 -24.35
N GLY A 19 -19.90 20.13 -24.22
CA GLY A 19 -18.90 20.60 -25.18
C GLY A 19 -17.76 19.58 -25.33
N PRO A 20 -16.93 19.71 -26.39
CA PRO A 20 -15.83 18.77 -26.63
C PRO A 20 -14.95 18.65 -25.38
N VAL A 21 -14.71 17.42 -24.93
CA VAL A 21 -13.81 17.13 -23.82
C VAL A 21 -12.41 17.54 -24.26
N LYS A 22 -11.81 18.50 -23.55
CA LYS A 22 -10.41 18.89 -23.78
C LYS A 22 -9.51 17.67 -23.56
N GLU A 23 -8.71 17.32 -24.57
CA GLU A 23 -7.70 16.28 -24.45
C GLU A 23 -6.44 16.83 -23.78
N TYR A 24 -5.87 16.04 -22.87
CA TYR A 24 -4.62 16.37 -22.20
C TYR A 24 -3.55 15.35 -22.58
N PRO A 25 -2.32 15.81 -22.90
CA PRO A 25 -1.23 14.89 -23.21
C PRO A 25 -0.86 14.06 -21.97
N CYS A 26 -0.44 12.81 -22.18
CA CYS A 26 0.08 11.93 -21.13
C CYS A 26 1.49 12.36 -20.70
N THR A 27 1.58 13.54 -20.09
CA THR A 27 2.79 14.16 -19.57
C THR A 27 2.48 14.75 -18.20
N LEU A 28 3.51 14.97 -17.40
CA LEU A 28 3.31 15.57 -16.07
C LEU A 28 2.67 16.98 -16.14
N PRO A 29 3.09 17.90 -17.05
CA PRO A 29 2.38 19.16 -17.23
C PRO A 29 0.92 19.01 -17.65
N GLY A 30 0.63 18.12 -18.61
CA GLY A 30 -0.74 17.86 -19.07
C GLY A 30 -1.63 17.32 -17.97
N HIS A 31 -1.10 16.42 -17.14
CA HIS A 31 -1.81 15.89 -15.98
C HIS A 31 -1.96 16.91 -14.85
N ALA A 32 -0.98 17.79 -14.61
CA ALA A 32 -1.13 18.88 -13.65
C ALA A 32 -2.24 19.85 -14.08
N GLU A 33 -2.32 20.17 -15.38
CA GLU A 33 -3.40 20.98 -15.94
C GLU A 33 -4.76 20.27 -15.82
N ALA A 34 -4.84 18.99 -16.18
CA ALA A 34 -6.05 18.20 -16.05
C ALA A 34 -6.53 18.12 -14.59
N ALA A 35 -5.62 17.90 -13.65
CA ALA A 35 -5.90 17.87 -12.22
C ALA A 35 -6.39 19.24 -11.71
N ALA A 36 -5.75 20.34 -12.11
CA ALA A 36 -6.17 21.69 -11.73
C ALA A 36 -7.59 21.99 -12.23
N ASN A 37 -7.89 21.65 -13.48
CA ASN A 37 -9.22 21.82 -14.06
C ASN A 37 -10.27 20.91 -13.41
N TYR A 38 -9.90 19.67 -13.05
CA TYR A 38 -10.77 18.76 -12.32
C TYR A 38 -11.14 19.35 -10.96
N LEU A 39 -10.17 19.81 -10.17
CA LEU A 39 -10.42 20.43 -8.87
C LEU A 39 -11.31 21.68 -9.00
N CYS A 40 -11.11 22.49 -10.04
CA CYS A 40 -11.94 23.66 -10.29
C CYS A 40 -13.43 23.35 -10.54
N GLY A 41 -13.74 22.13 -10.98
CA GLY A 41 -15.11 21.64 -11.15
C GLY A 41 -15.73 21.05 -9.88
N LEU A 42 -14.95 20.86 -8.81
CA LEU A 42 -15.43 20.33 -7.54
C LEU A 42 -15.84 21.43 -6.56
N PRO A 43 -16.81 21.16 -5.66
CA PRO A 43 -17.07 22.01 -4.51
C PRO A 43 -15.79 22.31 -3.74
N TRP A 44 -15.59 23.57 -3.33
CA TRP A 44 -14.35 24.02 -2.71
C TRP A 44 -13.91 23.18 -1.50
N HIS A 45 -14.87 22.67 -0.71
CA HIS A 45 -14.60 21.87 0.49
C HIS A 45 -14.13 20.45 0.18
N ASP A 46 -14.34 19.95 -1.04
CA ASP A 46 -13.87 18.63 -1.48
C ASP A 46 -12.47 18.68 -2.10
N ARG A 47 -12.06 19.83 -2.64
CA ARG A 47 -10.77 19.98 -3.34
C ARG A 47 -9.57 19.61 -2.45
N ILE A 48 -9.64 19.95 -1.16
CA ILE A 48 -8.61 19.62 -0.18
C ILE A 48 -8.51 18.13 0.13
N TYR A 49 -9.46 17.30 -0.28
CA TYR A 49 -9.42 15.84 -0.10
C TYR A 49 -9.19 15.08 -1.41
N THR A 50 -9.42 15.72 -2.56
CA THR A 50 -9.15 15.12 -3.85
C THR A 50 -7.66 15.14 -4.17
N ARG A 51 -7.11 13.98 -4.49
CA ARG A 51 -5.71 13.76 -4.86
C ARG A 51 -5.62 12.97 -6.15
N PHE A 52 -4.46 12.97 -6.75
CA PHE A 52 -4.28 12.41 -8.08
C PHE A 52 -3.14 11.41 -8.14
N LEU A 53 -3.39 10.33 -8.87
CA LEU A 53 -2.41 9.31 -9.23
C LEU A 53 -2.17 9.38 -10.74
N THR A 54 -0.94 9.72 -11.13
CA THR A 54 -0.56 9.72 -12.55
C THR A 54 0.08 8.41 -12.98
N TRP A 55 -0.27 7.99 -14.20
CA TRP A 55 0.26 6.82 -14.88
C TRP A 55 1.25 7.18 -16.01
N CYS A 56 1.70 8.44 -16.11
CA CYS A 56 2.52 8.88 -17.25
C CYS A 56 3.86 8.15 -17.39
N ALA A 57 4.37 7.57 -16.31
CA ALA A 57 5.59 6.78 -16.31
C ALA A 57 5.37 5.29 -16.65
N VAL A 58 4.13 4.82 -16.66
CA VAL A 58 3.79 3.42 -16.93
C VAL A 58 3.57 3.23 -18.44
N PRO A 59 4.29 2.29 -19.10
CA PRO A 59 4.09 2.01 -20.51
C PRO A 59 2.65 1.62 -20.83
N GLN A 60 2.11 2.09 -21.96
CA GLN A 60 0.73 1.83 -22.36
C GLN A 60 0.37 0.33 -22.40
N ALA A 61 1.31 -0.50 -22.84
CA ALA A 61 1.14 -1.97 -22.89
C ALA A 61 0.96 -2.62 -21.51
N LYS A 62 1.33 -1.94 -20.42
CA LYS A 62 1.22 -2.42 -19.03
C LYS A 62 0.13 -1.71 -18.23
N LEU A 63 -0.36 -0.57 -18.75
CA LEU A 63 -1.26 0.32 -18.04
C LEU A 63 -2.48 -0.40 -17.43
N MET A 64 -3.22 -1.18 -18.22
CA MET A 64 -4.44 -1.85 -17.75
C MET A 64 -4.17 -2.84 -16.60
N GLN A 65 -3.08 -3.62 -16.70
CA GLN A 65 -2.71 -4.59 -15.67
C GLN A 65 -2.30 -3.86 -14.38
N SER A 66 -1.44 -2.85 -14.49
CA SER A 66 -0.99 -2.04 -13.35
C SER A 66 -2.14 -1.30 -12.67
N GLN A 67 -3.08 -0.77 -13.44
CA GLN A 67 -4.29 -0.13 -12.95
C GLN A 67 -5.18 -1.13 -12.19
N THR A 68 -5.40 -2.30 -12.77
CA THR A 68 -6.21 -3.35 -12.11
C THR A 68 -5.61 -3.76 -10.78
N LEU A 69 -4.29 -3.92 -10.72
CA LEU A 69 -3.57 -4.19 -9.48
C LEU A 69 -3.69 -3.02 -8.48
N MET A 70 -3.57 -1.77 -8.92
CA MET A 70 -3.63 -0.61 -8.02
C MET A 70 -5.02 -0.41 -7.41
N ARG A 71 -6.09 -0.75 -8.15
CA ARG A 71 -7.46 -0.83 -7.62
C ARG A 71 -7.60 -1.85 -6.49
N PHE A 72 -6.85 -2.94 -6.55
CA PHE A 72 -6.73 -3.90 -5.46
C PHE A 72 -5.86 -3.37 -4.31
N TRP A 73 -4.76 -2.71 -4.62
CA TRP A 73 -3.79 -2.29 -3.62
C TRP A 73 -4.27 -1.14 -2.74
N LEU A 74 -4.92 -0.11 -3.30
CA LEU A 74 -5.36 1.07 -2.55
C LEU A 74 -6.24 0.74 -1.32
N PRO A 75 -7.24 -0.16 -1.40
CA PRO A 75 -7.97 -0.63 -0.23
C PRO A 75 -7.10 -1.25 0.89
N ASN A 76 -5.96 -1.87 0.56
CA ASN A 76 -5.05 -2.47 1.54
C ASN A 76 -4.25 -1.43 2.35
N LEU A 77 -4.38 -0.15 2.00
CA LEU A 77 -3.69 0.96 2.63
C LEU A 77 -4.60 1.77 3.57
N GLY A 78 -5.79 1.27 3.93
CA GLY A 78 -6.73 2.02 4.76
C GLY A 78 -7.80 1.17 5.46
N PHE A 79 -8.44 1.75 6.47
CA PHE A 79 -9.44 1.08 7.31
C PHE A 79 -10.89 1.23 6.84
N ASN A 80 -11.14 1.79 5.65
CA ASN A 80 -12.51 1.92 5.18
C ASN A 80 -13.10 0.54 4.83
N GLN A 81 -14.35 0.28 5.22
CA GLN A 81 -15.07 -0.95 4.88
C GLN A 81 -15.52 -0.96 3.42
N ALA A 82 -15.85 0.22 2.88
CA ALA A 82 -16.24 0.35 1.48
C ALA A 82 -15.01 0.24 0.56
N VAL A 83 -15.15 -0.52 -0.52
CA VAL A 83 -14.15 -0.59 -1.58
C VAL A 83 -14.49 0.49 -2.61
N ILE A 84 -13.80 1.63 -2.51
CA ILE A 84 -13.99 2.78 -3.41
C ILE A 84 -12.90 2.77 -4.49
N GLN A 85 -13.35 2.83 -5.74
CA GLN A 85 -12.46 2.86 -6.89
C GLN A 85 -12.01 4.28 -7.20
N PRO A 86 -10.74 4.48 -7.62
CA PRO A 86 -10.31 5.74 -8.23
C PRO A 86 -11.16 6.08 -9.45
N GLN A 87 -11.34 7.38 -9.69
CA GLN A 87 -12.09 7.90 -10.83
C GLN A 87 -11.12 8.35 -11.92
N ASP A 88 -11.42 8.03 -13.17
CA ASP A 88 -10.67 8.56 -14.30
C ASP A 88 -10.91 10.08 -14.43
N VAL A 89 -9.85 10.86 -14.61
CA VAL A 89 -9.98 12.28 -14.92
C VAL A 89 -10.37 12.43 -16.40
N PRO A 90 -11.46 13.15 -16.73
CA PRO A 90 -11.89 13.31 -18.11
C PRO A 90 -10.80 13.94 -19.00
N GLY A 91 -10.70 13.46 -20.24
CA GLY A 91 -9.75 13.98 -21.23
C GLY A 91 -8.33 13.45 -21.14
N THR A 92 -8.03 12.55 -20.19
CA THR A 92 -6.68 11.97 -20.03
C THR A 92 -6.58 10.53 -20.54
N GLY A 93 -7.60 9.98 -21.20
CA GLY A 93 -7.58 8.59 -21.68
C GLY A 93 -7.30 7.54 -20.58
N GLY A 94 -7.67 7.83 -19.32
CA GLY A 94 -7.45 6.95 -18.18
C GLY A 94 -6.02 6.99 -17.58
N THR A 95 -5.13 7.87 -18.02
CA THR A 95 -3.74 7.97 -17.49
C THR A 95 -3.59 8.86 -16.25
N LEU A 96 -4.69 9.42 -15.75
CA LEU A 96 -4.76 10.21 -14.54
C LEU A 96 -6.00 9.82 -13.75
N TRP A 97 -5.81 9.48 -12.49
CA TRP A 97 -6.89 9.13 -11.57
C TRP A 97 -7.05 10.17 -10.49
N ALA A 98 -8.30 10.51 -10.17
CA ALA A 98 -8.68 11.22 -8.97
C ALA A 98 -9.07 10.21 -7.87
N ILE A 99 -8.63 10.47 -6.65
CA ILE A 99 -9.01 9.75 -5.44
C ILE A 99 -9.48 10.74 -4.39
N ASP A 100 -10.47 10.36 -3.59
CA ASP A 100 -10.81 11.07 -2.37
C ASP A 100 -10.14 10.36 -1.19
N ILE A 101 -9.21 11.02 -0.52
CA ILE A 101 -8.43 10.42 0.56
C ILE A 101 -9.29 9.97 1.75
N ARG A 102 -10.47 10.58 1.94
CA ARG A 102 -11.45 10.18 2.98
C ARG A 102 -12.04 8.81 2.69
N SER A 103 -12.12 8.42 1.41
CA SER A 103 -12.59 7.10 0.99
C SER A 103 -11.69 5.96 1.46
N TYR A 104 -10.47 6.27 1.91
CA TYR A 104 -9.52 5.31 2.45
C TYR A 104 -9.28 5.52 3.96
N ARG A 105 -9.99 6.48 4.58
CA ARG A 105 -9.74 6.99 5.93
C ARG A 105 -8.33 7.56 6.11
N TRP A 106 -7.80 8.18 5.07
CA TRP A 106 -6.57 8.97 5.19
C TRP A 106 -6.91 10.41 5.52
N ASN A 107 -6.07 11.03 6.33
CA ASN A 107 -6.10 12.46 6.60
C ASN A 107 -5.09 13.22 5.73
N GLU A 108 -5.24 14.53 5.70
CA GLU A 108 -4.43 15.42 4.86
C GLU A 108 -2.94 15.37 5.23
N ALA A 109 -2.63 15.25 6.53
CA ALA A 109 -1.27 15.19 7.04
C ALA A 109 -0.54 13.92 6.59
N SER A 110 -1.19 12.75 6.66
CA SER A 110 -0.57 11.51 6.19
C SER A 110 -0.32 11.54 4.69
N TRP A 111 -1.30 12.00 3.92
CA TRP A 111 -1.13 12.12 2.48
C TRP A 111 -0.01 13.09 2.11
N LEU A 112 0.00 14.29 2.72
CA LEU A 112 1.04 15.29 2.46
C LEU A 112 2.43 14.73 2.79
N THR A 113 2.56 14.03 3.92
CA THR A 113 3.81 13.38 4.33
C THR A 113 4.29 12.36 3.30
N VAL A 114 3.39 11.54 2.75
CA VAL A 114 3.73 10.60 1.67
C VAL A 114 4.10 11.36 0.40
N ALA A 115 3.27 12.29 -0.05
CA ALA A 115 3.49 13.04 -1.28
C ALA A 115 4.75 13.93 -1.26
N GLN A 116 5.24 14.35 -0.09
CA GLN A 116 6.51 15.07 0.05
C GLN A 116 7.74 14.19 -0.17
N ARG A 117 7.62 12.86 -0.08
CA ARG A 117 8.72 11.91 -0.39
C ARG A 117 8.81 11.61 -1.87
N GLU A 118 7.77 11.95 -2.63
CA GLU A 118 7.71 11.66 -4.05
C GLU A 118 8.74 12.55 -4.79
N PRO A 119 9.68 11.96 -5.55
CA PRO A 119 10.75 12.73 -6.16
C PRO A 119 10.41 13.24 -7.57
N TYR A 120 9.38 12.73 -8.25
CA TYR A 120 9.19 12.93 -9.69
C TYR A 120 8.22 14.06 -10.07
N CYS A 121 7.19 14.27 -9.28
CA CYS A 121 6.16 15.29 -9.41
C CYS A 121 6.61 16.62 -8.79
N VAL A 122 7.76 17.13 -9.25
CA VAL A 122 8.45 18.29 -8.68
C VAL A 122 8.62 19.46 -9.66
N ILE A 123 8.72 20.68 -9.14
CA ILE A 123 9.08 21.87 -9.95
C ILE A 123 10.57 21.79 -10.39
N PRO A 124 10.87 22.03 -11.68
CA PRO A 124 10.08 22.70 -12.70
C PRO A 124 9.59 21.73 -13.78
N ALA A 125 9.56 20.42 -13.51
CA ALA A 125 9.15 19.41 -14.47
C ALA A 125 7.73 19.66 -15.00
N SER A 126 6.95 20.54 -14.34
CA SER A 126 5.66 21.04 -14.83
C SER A 126 5.42 22.52 -14.61
N ALA A 127 6.46 23.36 -14.59
CA ALA A 127 6.30 24.80 -14.37
C ALA A 127 5.22 25.42 -15.28
N GLY A 128 4.40 26.32 -14.73
CA GLY A 128 3.32 26.99 -15.45
C GLY A 128 2.17 27.39 -14.52
N PRO A 129 1.24 28.24 -15.00
CA PRO A 129 0.14 28.78 -14.18
C PRO A 129 -0.78 27.67 -13.62
N HIS A 130 -0.85 26.52 -14.29
CA HIS A 130 -1.65 25.37 -13.86
C HIS A 130 -1.12 24.70 -12.58
N VAL A 131 0.20 24.77 -12.31
CA VAL A 131 0.78 24.21 -11.09
C VAL A 131 0.45 25.06 -9.89
N ASP A 132 0.50 26.38 -10.02
CA ASP A 132 0.07 27.29 -8.96
C ASP A 132 -1.43 27.09 -8.69
N LEU A 133 -2.24 27.00 -9.74
CA LEU A 133 -3.66 26.70 -9.62
C LEU A 133 -3.92 25.34 -8.92
N LEU A 134 -3.15 24.30 -9.26
CA LEU A 134 -3.25 22.98 -8.62
C LEU A 134 -2.92 23.05 -7.13
N ARG A 135 -1.85 23.74 -6.76
CA ARG A 135 -1.42 23.95 -5.36
C ARG A 135 -2.47 24.68 -4.54
N LEU A 136 -2.99 25.76 -5.10
CA LEU A 136 -4.00 26.58 -4.45
C LEU A 136 -5.31 25.81 -4.26
N ASN A 137 -5.78 25.10 -5.29
CA ASN A 137 -6.98 24.28 -5.17
C ASN A 137 -6.81 23.12 -4.17
N ALA A 138 -5.60 22.56 -4.05
CA ALA A 138 -5.33 21.48 -3.11
C ALA A 138 -5.09 21.96 -1.66
N GLY A 139 -4.97 23.27 -1.43
CA GLY A 139 -4.62 23.83 -0.12
C GLY A 139 -3.17 23.58 0.29
N ILE A 140 -2.28 23.31 -0.67
CA ILE A 140 -0.87 23.00 -0.45
C ILE A 140 -0.04 24.03 -1.21
N PHE A 141 0.11 25.23 -0.64
CA PHE A 141 0.96 26.26 -1.21
C PHE A 141 2.14 26.55 -0.28
N ASP A 142 3.20 25.76 -0.44
CA ASP A 142 4.52 26.12 0.06
C ASP A 142 5.46 26.28 -1.15
N PRO A 143 5.90 27.51 -1.48
CA PRO A 143 6.81 27.73 -2.61
C PRO A 143 8.16 27.02 -2.43
N LYS A 144 8.50 26.59 -1.21
CA LYS A 144 9.71 25.81 -0.91
C LYS A 144 9.52 24.31 -1.12
N VAL A 145 8.28 23.81 -1.09
CA VAL A 145 8.00 22.40 -1.37
C VAL A 145 8.04 22.23 -2.89
N LEU A 146 8.96 21.40 -3.35
CA LEU A 146 9.10 21.13 -4.78
C LEU A 146 7.96 20.25 -5.29
N SER A 147 7.42 19.33 -4.47
CA SER A 147 6.35 18.43 -4.87
C SER A 147 5.01 19.15 -5.02
N PHE A 148 4.11 18.61 -5.85
CA PHE A 148 2.75 19.15 -5.99
C PHE A 148 1.90 18.91 -4.74
N GLY A 149 2.25 17.91 -3.93
CA GLY A 149 1.46 17.46 -2.76
C GLY A 149 0.11 16.84 -3.13
N SER A 150 -0.47 17.21 -4.27
CA SER A 150 -1.78 16.79 -4.76
C SER A 150 -1.72 15.71 -5.84
N LEU A 151 -0.58 15.57 -6.52
CA LEU A 151 -0.35 14.66 -7.63
C LEU A 151 0.92 13.86 -7.37
N ILE A 152 0.82 12.54 -7.45
CA ILE A 152 1.95 11.61 -7.31
C ILE A 152 1.90 10.51 -8.37
N ARG A 153 3.03 9.90 -8.67
CA ARG A 153 3.12 8.72 -9.54
C ARG A 153 2.50 7.48 -8.90
N ALA A 154 1.64 6.79 -9.64
CA ALA A 154 0.95 5.59 -9.16
C ALA A 154 1.90 4.41 -8.92
N ASP A 155 2.86 4.20 -9.83
CA ASP A 155 3.86 3.14 -9.74
C ASP A 155 4.84 3.37 -8.58
N TRP A 156 5.25 4.62 -8.36
CA TRP A 156 6.02 5.01 -7.18
C TRP A 156 5.23 4.76 -5.88
N LEU A 157 3.97 5.22 -5.80
CA LEU A 157 3.16 5.02 -4.59
C LEU A 157 3.03 3.54 -4.25
N PHE A 158 2.73 2.70 -5.26
CA PHE A 158 2.71 1.25 -5.09
C PHE A 158 4.03 0.75 -4.52
N ARG A 159 5.16 1.11 -5.15
CA ARG A 159 6.49 0.66 -4.73
C ARG A 159 6.85 1.05 -3.29
N GLU A 160 6.54 2.28 -2.87
CA GLU A 160 6.85 2.80 -1.54
C GLU A 160 5.95 2.23 -0.44
N THR A 161 4.80 1.66 -0.81
CA THR A 161 3.83 1.14 0.17
C THR A 161 3.89 -0.37 0.31
N ILE A 162 4.59 -1.08 -0.58
CA ILE A 162 4.78 -2.54 -0.46
C ILE A 162 6.03 -2.91 0.34
N GLU A 163 6.98 -2.01 0.61
CA GLU A 163 8.20 -2.31 1.37
C GLU A 163 8.55 -1.21 2.37
N THR A 164 8.30 -1.50 3.65
CA THR A 164 8.45 -0.61 4.80
C THR A 164 9.91 -0.24 5.11
N ASN A 165 10.86 -1.10 4.74
CA ASN A 165 12.29 -0.80 4.84
C ASN A 165 12.75 0.27 3.83
N ARG A 166 11.98 0.49 2.76
CA ARG A 166 12.22 1.56 1.79
C ARG A 166 11.55 2.85 2.24
N SER A 167 10.31 2.76 2.71
CA SER A 167 9.56 3.93 3.19
C SER A 167 8.49 3.55 4.22
N PRO A 168 8.24 4.40 5.23
CA PRO A 168 7.13 4.21 6.17
C PRO A 168 5.74 4.47 5.55
N SER A 169 5.65 4.78 4.25
CA SER A 169 4.40 5.18 3.58
C SER A 169 3.26 4.18 3.75
N TYR A 170 3.54 2.87 3.81
CA TYR A 170 2.54 1.84 4.11
C TYR A 170 1.79 2.15 5.41
N TYR A 171 2.54 2.35 6.49
CA TYR A 171 2.00 2.64 7.81
C TYR A 171 1.46 4.05 7.92
N ASP A 172 2.07 5.01 7.26
CA ASP A 172 1.57 6.39 7.24
C ASP A 172 0.14 6.47 6.69
N LEU A 173 -0.17 5.68 5.65
CA LEU A 173 -1.51 5.64 5.08
C LEU A 173 -2.44 4.73 5.87
N LEU A 174 -2.03 3.49 6.17
CA LEU A 174 -2.88 2.54 6.87
C LEU A 174 -3.30 3.05 8.24
N TYR A 175 -2.36 3.63 9.00
CA TYR A 175 -2.60 4.13 10.35
C TYR A 175 -2.63 5.66 10.42
N SER A 176 -3.21 6.28 9.39
CA SER A 176 -3.25 7.73 9.23
C SER A 176 -3.72 8.48 10.48
N ASP A 177 -4.80 8.04 11.13
CA ASP A 177 -5.39 8.68 12.32
C ASP A 177 -4.53 8.47 13.59
N GLN A 178 -3.82 7.35 13.68
CA GLN A 178 -2.98 7.01 14.83
C GLN A 178 -1.60 7.68 14.74
N ARG A 179 -1.03 7.78 13.53
CA ARG A 179 0.30 8.34 13.30
C ARG A 179 0.31 9.86 13.23
N PHE A 180 -0.74 10.49 12.71
CA PHE A 180 -0.75 11.93 12.45
C PHE A 180 -1.76 12.66 13.33
N LYS A 181 -1.25 13.47 14.25
CA LYS A 181 -2.04 14.53 14.91
C LYS A 181 -1.70 15.84 14.21
N PHE A 182 -2.71 16.54 13.71
CA PHE A 182 -2.55 17.76 12.96
C PHE A 182 -3.70 18.73 13.22
N GLN A 183 -3.43 20.01 12.99
CA GLN A 183 -4.41 21.07 13.01
C GLN A 183 -4.51 21.70 11.63
N ARG A 184 -5.71 22.17 11.28
CA ARG A 184 -5.87 23.01 10.09
C ARG A 184 -5.57 24.44 10.47
N VAL A 185 -4.57 25.02 9.82
CA VAL A 185 -4.22 26.43 9.98
C VAL A 185 -4.65 27.17 8.72
N LEU A 186 -5.31 28.31 8.92
CA LEU A 186 -5.63 29.21 7.82
C LEU A 186 -4.35 29.94 7.41
N GLU A 187 -3.88 29.67 6.21
CA GLU A 187 -2.78 30.40 5.60
C GLU A 187 -3.30 31.40 4.58
N LYS A 188 -2.58 32.51 4.44
CA LYS A 188 -2.83 33.52 3.42
C LYS A 188 -1.58 33.66 2.59
N VAL A 189 -1.72 33.48 1.28
CA VAL A 189 -0.63 33.62 0.33
C VAL A 189 -0.98 34.71 -0.65
N SER A 190 -0.10 35.71 -0.75
CA SER A 190 -0.12 36.69 -1.83
C SER A 190 0.82 36.23 -2.93
N TYR A 191 0.36 36.19 -4.17
CA TYR A 191 1.18 35.83 -5.31
C TYR A 191 0.74 36.56 -6.57
N GLU A 192 1.66 36.67 -7.52
CA GLU A 192 1.41 37.26 -8.83
C GLU A 192 0.78 36.21 -9.75
N HIS A 193 -0.46 36.43 -10.14
CA HIS A 193 -1.20 35.57 -11.06
C HIS A 193 -1.12 36.14 -12.49
N LEU A 194 -0.82 35.29 -13.46
CA LEU A 194 -0.64 35.69 -14.87
C LEU A 194 -1.97 35.82 -15.65
N GLY A 195 -3.11 35.75 -14.95
CA GLY A 195 -4.45 35.72 -15.54
C GLY A 195 -4.92 34.29 -15.84
N GLY A 196 -6.24 34.12 -15.98
CA GLY A 196 -6.90 32.82 -16.15
C GLY A 196 -7.61 32.35 -14.90
N ARG A 197 -7.72 31.03 -14.68
CA ARG A 197 -8.56 30.47 -13.61
C ARG A 197 -7.94 30.62 -12.23
N LEU A 198 -8.76 31.05 -11.27
CA LEU A 198 -8.45 31.12 -9.84
C LEU A 198 -9.46 30.36 -8.98
N PRO A 199 -9.03 29.78 -7.84
CA PRO A 199 -9.97 29.26 -6.85
C PRO A 199 -10.81 30.40 -6.26
N SER A 200 -12.13 30.25 -6.29
CA SER A 200 -13.01 31.16 -5.53
C SER A 200 -13.13 30.69 -4.08
N PRO A 201 -12.88 31.56 -3.09
CA PRO A 201 -13.20 31.26 -1.68
C PRO A 201 -14.72 31.33 -1.39
N HIS A 202 -15.53 31.84 -2.32
CA HIS A 202 -16.96 32.10 -2.13
C HIS A 202 -17.88 31.40 -3.15
N ALA A 203 -17.33 30.81 -4.20
CA ALA A 203 -18.09 30.10 -5.22
C ALA A 203 -17.78 28.60 -5.21
N GLU A 204 -18.74 27.80 -5.68
CA GLU A 204 -18.59 26.36 -5.80
C GLU A 204 -17.50 25.97 -6.82
N THR A 205 -17.18 26.87 -7.76
CA THR A 205 -16.23 26.65 -8.86
C THR A 205 -15.13 27.72 -8.92
N CYS A 206 -14.08 27.47 -9.71
CA CYS A 206 -13.09 28.51 -10.05
C CYS A 206 -13.70 29.62 -10.92
N TYR A 207 -13.10 30.81 -10.89
CA TYR A 207 -13.49 31.97 -11.73
C TYR A 207 -12.31 32.43 -12.59
N ASP A 208 -12.60 33.12 -13.69
CA ASP A 208 -11.57 33.75 -14.51
C ASP A 208 -11.15 35.08 -13.89
N ALA A 209 -9.85 35.27 -13.76
CA ALA A 209 -9.23 36.40 -13.11
C ALA A 209 -8.22 37.06 -14.05
N GLU A 210 -8.16 38.40 -14.00
CA GLU A 210 -7.16 39.18 -14.74
C GLU A 210 -5.76 38.99 -14.14
N PRO A 211 -4.69 39.27 -14.90
CA PRO A 211 -3.35 39.32 -14.35
C PRO A 211 -3.24 40.32 -13.19
N GLY A 212 -2.58 39.93 -12.09
CA GLY A 212 -2.47 40.79 -10.90
C GLY A 212 -2.01 40.06 -9.65
N ILE A 213 -1.91 40.78 -8.53
CA ILE A 213 -1.55 40.20 -7.23
C ILE A 213 -2.82 39.81 -6.49
N TYR A 214 -2.96 38.53 -6.16
CA TYR A 214 -4.10 38.00 -5.42
C TYR A 214 -3.64 37.48 -4.06
N THR A 215 -4.47 37.70 -3.04
CA THR A 215 -4.29 37.07 -1.73
C THR A 215 -5.37 36.02 -1.54
N ILE A 216 -4.95 34.75 -1.48
CA ILE A 216 -5.85 33.62 -1.30
C ILE A 216 -5.65 33.06 0.10
N ALA A 217 -6.77 32.76 0.76
CA ALA A 217 -6.78 32.08 2.05
C ALA A 217 -7.20 30.62 1.87
N PHE A 218 -6.44 29.69 2.42
CA PHE A 218 -6.76 28.26 2.39
C PHE A 218 -6.31 27.59 3.70
N PHE A 219 -6.91 26.44 4.00
CA PHE A 219 -6.49 25.64 5.14
C PHE A 219 -5.38 24.68 4.73
N THR A 220 -4.30 24.67 5.49
CA THR A 220 -3.21 23.69 5.35
C THR A 220 -3.14 22.80 6.58
N PRO A 221 -2.80 21.50 6.45
CA PRO A 221 -2.50 20.67 7.59
C PRO A 221 -1.15 21.05 8.21
N LYS A 222 -1.17 21.62 9.41
CA LYS A 222 0.03 21.75 10.24
C LYS A 222 0.18 20.51 11.11
N ILE A 223 1.20 19.72 10.82
CA ILE A 223 1.49 18.48 11.55
C ILE A 223 2.04 18.84 12.94
N ASP A 224 1.34 18.41 13.99
CA ASP A 224 1.75 18.63 15.38
C ASP A 224 2.78 17.58 15.81
N LYS A 225 2.49 16.31 15.51
CA LYS A 225 3.31 15.17 15.88
C LYS A 225 3.09 14.00 14.92
N ILE A 226 4.20 13.38 14.51
CA ILE A 226 4.21 12.07 13.85
C ILE A 226 4.56 11.02 14.91
N VAL A 227 3.69 10.03 15.09
CA VAL A 227 3.88 8.92 16.00
C VAL A 227 4.38 7.70 15.21
N ASN A 228 5.41 7.02 15.71
CA ASN A 228 5.81 5.73 15.17
C ASN A 228 4.78 4.69 15.59
N PHE A 229 3.77 4.45 14.75
CA PHE A 229 2.71 3.48 15.01
C PHE A 229 2.50 2.61 13.77
N PRO A 230 2.36 1.28 13.90
CA PRO A 230 2.61 0.50 15.11
C PRO A 230 4.12 0.42 15.39
N ALA A 231 4.56 0.58 16.65
CA ALA A 231 5.96 0.40 17.03
C ALA A 231 6.29 -1.05 17.42
N ASN A 232 5.28 -1.83 17.77
CA ASN A 232 5.38 -3.18 18.30
C ASN A 232 4.08 -3.97 18.04
N ALA A 233 4.05 -5.23 18.44
CA ALA A 233 2.87 -6.10 18.34
C ALA A 233 1.63 -5.53 19.05
N GLY A 234 1.79 -4.99 20.26
CA GLY A 234 0.68 -4.45 21.05
C GLY A 234 -0.02 -3.24 20.40
N ASP A 235 0.73 -2.37 19.73
CA ASP A 235 0.15 -1.27 18.94
C ASP A 235 -0.68 -1.82 17.77
N PHE A 236 -0.19 -2.88 17.10
CA PHE A 236 -0.90 -3.52 16.00
C PHE A 236 -2.19 -4.19 16.49
N GLU A 237 -2.12 -4.96 17.57
CA GLU A 237 -3.29 -5.56 18.24
C GLU A 237 -4.34 -4.52 18.64
N LEU A 238 -3.89 -3.40 19.21
CA LEU A 238 -4.76 -2.28 19.58
C LEU A 238 -5.51 -1.72 18.37
N ALA A 239 -4.86 -1.61 17.22
CA ALA A 239 -5.50 -1.12 16.01
C ALA A 239 -6.63 -2.03 15.49
N PHE A 240 -6.59 -3.32 15.84
CA PHE A 240 -7.59 -4.32 15.45
C PHE A 240 -8.56 -4.70 16.58
N GLY A 241 -8.46 -4.06 17.75
CA GLY A 241 -9.31 -4.35 18.90
C GLY A 241 -9.10 -5.76 19.48
N VAL A 242 -7.92 -6.35 19.25
CA VAL A 242 -7.61 -7.74 19.65
C VAL A 242 -7.65 -7.88 21.16
N LYS A 243 -7.17 -6.87 21.89
CA LYS A 243 -7.16 -6.87 23.34
C LYS A 243 -8.57 -6.93 23.91
N GLU A 244 -9.48 -6.11 23.39
CA GLU A 244 -10.88 -6.06 23.82
C GLU A 244 -11.61 -7.37 23.54
N ILE A 245 -11.37 -7.98 22.37
CA ILE A 245 -11.91 -9.30 22.02
C ILE A 245 -11.36 -10.36 22.99
N SER A 246 -10.05 -10.36 23.22
CA SER A 246 -9.38 -11.33 24.09
C SER A 246 -9.85 -11.21 25.55
N ASP A 247 -9.98 -9.99 26.06
CA ASP A 247 -10.51 -9.71 27.41
C ASP A 247 -11.96 -10.19 27.55
N PHE A 248 -12.79 -9.97 26.52
CA PHE A 248 -14.16 -10.47 26.49
C PHE A 248 -14.20 -12.01 26.53
N LEU A 249 -13.46 -12.68 25.65
CA LEU A 249 -13.41 -14.14 25.59
C LEU A 249 -12.96 -14.74 26.92
N LYS A 250 -11.89 -14.18 27.51
CA LYS A 250 -11.38 -14.58 28.82
C LYS A 250 -12.42 -14.40 29.92
N LYS A 251 -13.10 -13.25 29.96
CA LYS A 251 -14.17 -12.97 30.94
C LYS A 251 -15.32 -13.96 30.84
N GLN A 252 -15.70 -14.35 29.63
CA GLN A 252 -16.76 -15.31 29.37
C GLN A 252 -16.31 -16.78 29.43
N LYS A 253 -15.01 -17.03 29.65
CA LYS A 253 -14.41 -18.37 29.59
C LYS A 253 -14.68 -19.07 28.25
N LEU A 254 -14.66 -18.30 27.17
CA LEU A 254 -14.82 -18.81 25.80
C LEU A 254 -13.44 -19.04 25.18
N PHE A 255 -13.24 -20.22 24.61
CA PHE A 255 -12.04 -20.57 23.86
C PHE A 255 -12.33 -20.45 22.37
N ALA A 256 -12.02 -19.29 21.80
CA ALA A 256 -12.24 -19.00 20.38
C ALA A 256 -10.94 -18.90 19.57
N ASP A 257 -9.79 -19.01 20.25
CA ASP A 257 -8.50 -19.10 19.60
C ASP A 257 -8.37 -20.47 18.91
N SER A 258 -7.73 -20.47 17.74
CA SER A 258 -7.33 -21.70 17.06
C SER A 258 -5.94 -21.57 16.48
N GLY A 259 -5.33 -22.68 16.09
CA GLY A 259 -3.96 -22.63 15.62
C GLY A 259 -3.37 -23.97 15.27
N ALA A 260 -2.15 -23.92 14.75
CA ALA A 260 -1.45 -25.09 14.24
C ALA A 260 0.01 -25.04 14.68
N ILE A 261 0.59 -26.23 14.91
CA ILE A 261 2.04 -26.39 15.03
C ILE A 261 2.55 -26.72 13.63
N ILE A 262 3.44 -25.89 13.11
CA ILE A 262 4.00 -26.07 11.77
C ILE A 262 5.49 -26.39 11.91
N ALA A 263 5.90 -27.47 11.26
CA ALA A 263 7.30 -27.88 11.19
C ALA A 263 8.16 -26.74 10.61
N GLY A 264 9.40 -26.62 11.05
CA GLY A 264 10.36 -25.79 10.35
C GLY A 264 10.71 -26.34 8.97
N HIS A 265 11.16 -25.49 8.04
CA HIS A 265 11.68 -25.97 6.76
C HIS A 265 12.83 -26.98 6.92
N VAL A 266 13.68 -26.81 7.93
CA VAL A 266 14.81 -27.71 8.18
C VAL A 266 14.35 -29.10 8.63
N GLU A 267 13.26 -29.15 9.39
CA GLU A 267 12.68 -30.37 9.94
C GLU A 267 11.84 -31.12 8.89
N ASP A 268 11.00 -30.41 8.14
CA ASP A 268 10.15 -30.96 7.08
C ASP A 268 10.26 -30.08 5.82
N PRO A 269 11.24 -30.33 4.93
CA PRO A 269 11.43 -29.53 3.72
C PRO A 269 10.28 -29.62 2.71
N VAL A 270 9.40 -30.60 2.86
CA VAL A 270 8.31 -30.89 1.91
C VAL A 270 7.00 -30.25 2.37
N ARG A 271 6.70 -30.30 3.66
CA ARG A 271 5.41 -29.84 4.21
C ARG A 271 5.53 -28.83 5.34
N GLY A 272 6.74 -28.54 5.82
CA GLY A 272 7.00 -27.52 6.82
C GLY A 272 6.83 -26.10 6.28
N SER A 273 7.08 -25.14 7.15
CA SER A 273 6.96 -23.72 6.86
C SER A 273 7.83 -23.31 5.68
N MET A 274 7.25 -22.56 4.74
CA MET A 274 7.97 -22.01 3.59
C MET A 274 8.78 -20.75 3.95
N VAL A 275 8.68 -20.30 5.21
CA VAL A 275 9.27 -19.04 5.70
C VAL A 275 10.10 -19.27 6.95
N SER A 276 9.65 -20.07 7.91
CA SER A 276 10.42 -20.34 9.15
C SER A 276 11.36 -21.51 8.94
N ARG A 277 12.61 -21.37 9.40
CA ARG A 277 13.58 -22.47 9.38
C ARG A 277 13.25 -23.55 10.40
N ASN A 278 12.74 -23.15 11.55
CA ASN A 278 12.47 -23.99 12.71
C ASN A 278 10.96 -24.07 12.99
N GLY A 279 10.59 -24.97 13.90
CA GLY A 279 9.21 -25.13 14.34
C GLY A 279 8.59 -23.80 14.76
N ARG A 280 7.33 -23.59 14.36
CA ARG A 280 6.55 -22.39 14.68
C ARG A 280 5.15 -22.78 15.12
N VAL A 281 4.51 -21.91 15.90
CA VAL A 281 3.07 -22.02 16.16
C VAL A 281 2.37 -20.84 15.54
N ILE A 282 1.17 -21.09 15.02
CA ILE A 282 0.28 -20.05 14.52
C ILE A 282 -0.92 -20.00 15.45
N LYS A 283 -1.24 -18.81 15.95
CA LYS A 283 -2.46 -18.50 16.70
C LYS A 283 -3.35 -17.62 15.84
N ILE A 284 -4.63 -17.95 15.80
CA ILE A 284 -5.65 -17.25 15.03
C ILE A 284 -6.83 -16.93 15.94
N LEU A 285 -7.16 -15.66 15.97
CA LEU A 285 -8.36 -15.12 16.60
C LEU A 285 -9.33 -14.69 15.51
N GLN A 286 -10.58 -15.14 15.61
CA GLN A 286 -11.63 -14.63 14.74
C GLN A 286 -12.02 -13.21 15.17
N THR A 287 -12.06 -12.29 14.21
CA THR A 287 -12.46 -10.89 14.43
C THR A 287 -13.75 -10.58 13.67
N PRO A 288 -14.46 -9.48 13.99
CA PRO A 288 -15.65 -9.08 13.24
C PRO A 288 -15.44 -8.87 11.73
N PHE A 289 -14.19 -8.66 11.30
CA PHE A 289 -13.84 -8.39 9.91
C PHE A 289 -13.27 -9.62 9.18
N GLY A 290 -12.94 -10.69 9.92
CA GLY A 290 -12.32 -11.89 9.39
C GLY A 290 -11.48 -12.55 10.47
N TRP A 291 -10.17 -12.44 10.34
CA TRP A 291 -9.22 -13.07 11.25
C TRP A 291 -8.07 -12.13 11.59
N PHE A 292 -7.45 -12.42 12.73
CA PHE A 292 -6.17 -11.89 13.17
C PHE A 292 -5.30 -13.10 13.48
N SER A 293 -4.10 -13.17 12.90
CA SER A 293 -3.15 -14.24 13.19
C SER A 293 -1.87 -13.66 13.74
N GLU A 294 -1.31 -14.38 14.69
CA GLU A 294 0.05 -14.20 15.16
C GLU A 294 0.79 -15.51 14.95
N THR A 295 2.02 -15.40 14.49
CA THR A 295 2.93 -16.53 14.40
C THR A 295 4.02 -16.38 15.44
N TYR A 296 4.54 -17.50 15.91
CA TYR A 296 5.55 -17.54 16.94
C TYR A 296 6.71 -18.39 16.45
N ASP A 297 7.80 -17.72 16.08
CA ASP A 297 8.97 -18.31 15.45
C ASP A 297 10.12 -18.46 16.43
N LEU A 298 10.85 -19.57 16.29
CA LEU A 298 12.01 -19.90 17.09
C LEU A 298 13.29 -19.87 16.25
N LEU A 299 14.39 -19.44 16.85
CA LEU A 299 15.74 -19.61 16.31
C LEU A 299 16.24 -21.06 16.41
N ASP A 300 15.72 -21.82 17.37
CA ASP A 300 16.20 -23.16 17.69
C ASP A 300 15.12 -24.00 18.39
N THR A 301 14.46 -24.89 17.64
CA THR A 301 13.44 -25.80 18.17
C THR A 301 13.99 -26.77 19.22
N SER A 302 15.32 -27.02 19.27
CA SER A 302 15.88 -27.90 20.29
C SER A 302 15.80 -27.33 21.71
N LYS A 303 15.58 -26.02 21.84
CA LYS A 303 15.41 -25.32 23.12
C LYS A 303 13.96 -25.26 23.57
N GLU A 304 13.05 -25.08 22.62
CA GLU A 304 11.61 -25.06 22.86
C GLU A 304 10.91 -25.79 21.70
N ASP A 305 10.31 -26.95 21.99
CA ASP A 305 9.56 -27.73 21.00
C ASP A 305 8.09 -27.75 21.36
N PHE A 306 7.29 -27.01 20.60
CA PHE A 306 5.85 -26.92 20.78
C PHE A 306 5.14 -28.25 20.55
N PHE A 307 5.68 -29.10 19.67
CA PHE A 307 5.10 -30.40 19.37
C PHE A 307 5.30 -31.37 20.53
N GLU A 308 6.40 -31.26 21.27
CA GLU A 308 6.65 -32.08 22.46
C GLU A 308 5.96 -31.55 23.72
N LYS A 309 5.66 -30.25 23.79
CA LYS A 309 4.98 -29.60 24.93
C LYS A 309 3.67 -28.89 24.53
N PRO A 310 2.72 -29.56 23.86
CA PRO A 310 1.50 -28.91 23.38
C PRO A 310 0.65 -28.35 24.52
N GLU A 311 0.71 -28.94 25.72
CA GLU A 311 -0.04 -28.51 26.91
C GLU A 311 0.41 -27.17 27.51
N GLU A 312 1.57 -26.65 27.08
CA GLU A 312 2.03 -25.30 27.44
C GLU A 312 1.40 -24.21 26.56
N ILE A 313 0.59 -24.60 25.56
CA ILE A 313 -0.32 -23.71 24.85
C ILE A 313 -1.54 -23.49 25.76
N PRO A 314 -1.71 -22.29 26.33
CA PRO A 314 -1.61 -21.01 25.61
C PRO A 314 -0.40 -20.16 26.03
N PHE A 315 0.75 -20.35 25.39
CA PHE A 315 1.90 -19.44 25.20
C PHE A 315 2.51 -18.68 26.40
N GLU A 316 1.96 -18.78 27.60
CA GLU A 316 2.36 -18.02 28.77
C GLU A 316 3.81 -18.28 29.19
N ASN A 317 4.34 -19.47 28.82
CA ASN A 317 5.69 -19.92 29.19
C ASN A 317 6.68 -19.92 28.02
N PHE A 318 6.23 -19.71 26.79
CA PHE A 318 7.12 -19.78 25.64
C PHE A 318 7.83 -18.44 25.39
N GLN A 319 9.13 -18.51 25.12
CA GLN A 319 9.89 -17.38 24.61
C GLN A 319 10.00 -17.51 23.10
N PHE A 320 9.64 -16.44 22.40
CA PHE A 320 9.67 -16.38 20.94
C PHE A 320 10.72 -15.37 20.49
N ASP A 321 11.37 -15.68 19.37
CA ASP A 321 12.42 -14.83 18.81
C ASP A 321 11.86 -13.81 17.83
N ALA A 322 10.82 -14.19 17.08
CA ALA A 322 10.12 -13.34 16.15
C ALA A 322 8.66 -13.75 15.95
N SER A 323 7.87 -12.81 15.44
CA SER A 323 6.48 -13.04 15.06
C SER A 323 6.13 -12.25 13.80
N GLU A 324 5.31 -12.87 12.95
CA GLU A 324 4.51 -12.19 11.94
C GLU A 324 3.07 -12.07 12.46
N LEU A 325 2.54 -10.84 12.45
CA LEU A 325 1.14 -10.58 12.76
C LEU A 325 0.44 -10.11 11.49
N LEU A 326 -0.67 -10.77 11.15
CA LEU A 326 -1.49 -10.47 9.99
C LEU A 326 -2.94 -10.30 10.41
N ALA A 327 -3.66 -9.40 9.73
CA ALA A 327 -5.05 -9.13 10.05
C ALA A 327 -5.88 -8.84 8.81
N THR A 328 -7.13 -9.26 8.82
CA THR A 328 -8.12 -8.87 7.81
C THR A 328 -8.58 -7.44 8.05
N LEU A 329 -8.49 -6.60 7.01
CA LEU A 329 -9.02 -5.25 7.02
C LEU A 329 -10.55 -5.25 6.83
N PRO A 330 -11.28 -4.20 7.26
CA PRO A 330 -12.74 -4.12 7.12
C PRO A 330 -13.27 -4.29 5.69
N ASN A 331 -12.49 -3.93 4.67
CA ASN A 331 -12.83 -4.11 3.26
C ASN A 331 -12.49 -5.50 2.68
N GLY A 332 -11.89 -6.38 3.49
CA GLY A 332 -11.40 -7.71 3.10
C GLY A 332 -9.95 -7.74 2.62
N GLY A 333 -9.24 -6.61 2.65
CA GLY A 333 -7.79 -6.56 2.45
C GLY A 333 -7.02 -7.18 3.61
N MET A 334 -5.69 -7.06 3.57
CA MET A 334 -4.78 -7.61 4.58
C MET A 334 -3.84 -6.52 5.10
N ALA A 335 -3.59 -6.54 6.41
CA ALA A 335 -2.55 -5.76 7.05
C ALA A 335 -1.48 -6.67 7.66
N GLY A 336 -0.25 -6.18 7.75
CA GLY A 336 0.85 -6.94 8.33
C GLY A 336 1.87 -6.11 9.10
N ILE A 337 2.54 -6.79 10.03
CA ILE A 337 3.71 -6.31 10.75
C ILE A 337 4.62 -7.50 11.07
N LEU A 338 5.93 -7.29 10.97
CA LEU A 338 6.94 -8.20 11.50
C LEU A 338 7.48 -7.62 12.79
N VAL A 339 7.66 -8.47 13.79
CA VAL A 339 8.19 -8.09 15.10
C VAL A 339 9.25 -9.09 15.57
N ALA A 340 10.16 -8.63 16.42
CA ALA A 340 11.20 -9.49 16.99
C ALA A 340 11.61 -9.10 18.40
N GLY A 341 12.20 -10.10 19.08
CA GLY A 341 12.73 -10.01 20.43
C GLY A 341 11.63 -9.97 21.50
N LYS A 342 12.07 -9.97 22.77
CA LYS A 342 11.18 -10.02 23.95
C LYS A 342 10.18 -8.87 24.02
N GLU A 343 10.56 -7.70 23.50
CA GLU A 343 9.70 -6.52 23.46
C GLU A 343 8.77 -6.48 22.22
N GLN A 344 8.84 -7.52 21.35
CA GLN A 344 8.03 -7.65 20.14
C GLN A 344 8.05 -6.36 19.31
N LYS A 345 9.24 -5.79 19.12
CA LYS A 345 9.44 -4.52 18.41
C LYS A 345 9.31 -4.74 16.92
N ARG A 346 8.70 -3.77 16.23
CA ARG A 346 8.61 -3.77 14.77
C ARG A 346 9.99 -3.86 14.15
N ILE A 347 10.12 -4.77 13.20
CA ILE A 347 11.26 -4.88 12.29
C ILE A 347 10.76 -4.78 10.85
N GLU A 348 11.56 -4.19 9.97
CA GLU A 348 11.16 -4.06 8.56
C GLU A 348 11.68 -5.24 7.70
N ILE A 349 12.68 -5.97 8.22
CA ILE A 349 13.35 -7.10 7.57
C ILE A 349 13.60 -8.19 8.62
N ALA A 350 13.10 -9.40 8.37
CA ALA A 350 13.47 -10.58 9.14
C ALA A 350 14.73 -11.23 8.55
N THR A 351 15.71 -11.53 9.40
CA THR A 351 17.03 -12.03 8.99
C THR A 351 17.02 -13.54 8.70
N THR A 352 17.96 -13.98 7.85
CA THR A 352 18.06 -15.35 7.33
C THR A 352 18.38 -16.43 8.36
N ASP A 353 18.71 -16.03 9.59
CA ASP A 353 18.90 -16.95 10.71
C ASP A 353 17.55 -17.48 11.21
N LEU A 354 16.50 -16.65 11.12
CA LEU A 354 15.12 -17.01 11.45
C LEU A 354 14.38 -17.54 10.23
N VAL A 355 14.53 -16.85 9.10
CA VAL A 355 13.72 -17.10 7.91
C VAL A 355 14.48 -17.81 6.79
N HIS A 356 13.73 -18.61 6.03
CA HIS A 356 14.12 -19.18 4.77
C HIS A 356 13.03 -18.87 3.75
N MET A 357 13.22 -17.87 2.87
CA MET A 357 12.34 -17.71 1.70
C MET A 357 12.75 -18.66 0.57
N GLY A 358 12.37 -19.94 0.68
CA GLY A 358 12.63 -20.92 -0.38
C GLY A 358 11.82 -20.67 -1.68
N LEU A 359 10.76 -19.86 -1.59
CA LEU A 359 9.87 -19.54 -2.72
C LEU A 359 10.36 -18.37 -3.58
N VAL A 360 11.13 -17.43 -3.03
CA VAL A 360 11.61 -16.28 -3.80
C VAL A 360 12.87 -16.69 -4.55
N LYS A 361 12.66 -17.29 -5.72
CA LYS A 361 13.70 -17.46 -6.76
C LYS A 361 13.92 -16.15 -7.52
N ASP A 362 13.84 -15.01 -6.85
CA ASP A 362 14.15 -13.73 -7.47
C ASP A 362 15.63 -13.43 -7.22
N PRO A 363 16.52 -13.56 -8.23
CA PRO A 363 17.93 -13.24 -8.06
C PRO A 363 18.18 -11.77 -7.74
N LYS A 364 17.18 -10.89 -7.89
CA LYS A 364 17.25 -9.47 -7.53
C LYS A 364 16.95 -9.23 -6.05
N ARG A 365 16.43 -10.23 -5.32
CA ARG A 365 16.11 -10.13 -3.89
C ARG A 365 16.94 -11.12 -3.09
N GLY A 366 17.25 -10.75 -1.85
CA GLY A 366 17.81 -11.71 -0.89
C GLY A 366 16.73 -12.72 -0.46
N VAL A 367 17.15 -13.69 0.35
CA VAL A 367 16.21 -14.66 0.96
C VAL A 367 15.52 -14.11 2.22
N ASP A 368 15.50 -12.79 2.36
CA ASP A 368 14.93 -12.03 3.48
C ASP A 368 13.43 -11.76 3.31
N VAL A 369 12.68 -11.75 4.41
CA VAL A 369 11.25 -11.39 4.43
C VAL A 369 11.13 -9.91 4.75
N ARG A 370 10.53 -9.15 3.83
CA ARG A 370 10.35 -7.70 3.93
C ARG A 370 8.88 -7.34 4.07
N ASN A 371 8.59 -6.59 5.10
CA ASN A 371 7.25 -6.15 5.44
C ASN A 371 6.79 -5.03 4.48
N VAL A 372 5.58 -4.98 3.92
CA VAL A 372 4.48 -5.96 3.98
C VAL A 372 4.38 -6.78 2.68
N GLY A 373 5.10 -6.40 1.62
CA GLY A 373 4.96 -6.98 0.29
C GLY A 373 5.28 -8.47 0.25
N ALA A 374 6.25 -8.92 1.04
CA ALA A 374 6.54 -10.35 1.16
C ALA A 374 5.35 -11.14 1.73
N CYS A 375 4.58 -10.55 2.65
CA CYS A 375 3.36 -11.17 3.18
C CYS A 375 2.33 -11.36 2.05
N PHE A 376 2.16 -10.37 1.16
CA PHE A 376 1.29 -10.52 -0.01
C PHE A 376 1.83 -11.53 -1.04
N GLU A 377 3.14 -11.65 -1.19
CA GLU A 377 3.76 -12.65 -2.06
C GLU A 377 3.49 -14.08 -1.59
N CYS A 378 3.57 -14.32 -0.27
CA CYS A 378 3.33 -15.63 0.32
C CYS A 378 1.85 -15.95 0.48
N HIS A 379 1.04 -14.99 0.95
CA HIS A 379 -0.36 -15.21 1.29
C HIS A 379 -1.33 -14.93 0.13
N GLY A 380 -0.91 -14.12 -0.83
CA GLY A 380 -1.73 -13.73 -1.99
C GLY A 380 -2.29 -14.90 -2.80
N PRO A 381 -1.50 -15.94 -3.15
CA PRO A 381 -1.97 -17.10 -3.91
C PRO A 381 -3.20 -17.77 -3.30
N ASP A 382 -3.22 -17.84 -1.96
CA ASP A 382 -4.27 -18.43 -1.14
C ASP A 382 -5.22 -17.40 -0.54
N TYR A 383 -5.45 -16.28 -1.25
CA TYR A 383 -6.43 -15.27 -0.85
C TYR A 383 -6.20 -14.72 0.57
N GLY A 384 -4.95 -14.46 0.92
CA GLY A 384 -4.55 -13.87 2.20
C GLY A 384 -4.31 -14.88 3.32
N PHE A 385 -4.79 -16.12 3.20
CA PHE A 385 -4.64 -17.13 4.25
C PHE A 385 -4.21 -18.48 3.67
N ILE A 386 -3.00 -18.89 4.04
CA ILE A 386 -2.38 -20.14 3.61
C ILE A 386 -3.00 -21.30 4.41
N PRO A 387 -3.48 -22.37 3.77
CA PRO A 387 -3.89 -23.59 4.48
C PRO A 387 -2.76 -24.11 5.37
N LEU A 388 -3.10 -24.48 6.61
CA LEU A 388 -2.14 -24.91 7.62
C LEU A 388 -1.92 -26.43 7.55
N ASP A 389 -0.66 -26.87 7.56
CA ASP A 389 -0.31 -28.29 7.72
C ASP A 389 0.08 -28.59 9.18
N ASP A 390 -0.93 -28.74 10.03
CA ASP A 390 -0.75 -28.93 11.47
C ASP A 390 -0.09 -30.28 11.82
N GLN A 391 1.14 -30.24 12.32
CA GLN A 391 1.88 -31.41 12.79
C GLN A 391 1.13 -32.16 13.89
N PHE A 392 0.46 -31.44 14.80
CA PHE A 392 -0.23 -32.06 15.93
C PHE A 392 -1.42 -32.89 15.45
N GLN A 393 -2.27 -32.31 14.61
CA GLN A 393 -3.37 -33.03 13.97
C GLN A 393 -2.91 -34.22 13.13
N ARG A 394 -1.83 -34.09 12.35
CA ARG A 394 -1.27 -35.21 11.57
C ARG A 394 -0.83 -36.36 12.48
N ALA A 395 -0.13 -36.07 13.57
CA ALA A 395 0.35 -37.08 14.50
C ALA A 395 -0.79 -37.85 15.16
N LEU A 396 -1.84 -37.15 15.60
CA LEU A 396 -3.02 -37.79 16.18
C LEU A 396 -3.75 -38.67 15.16
N LYS A 397 -3.93 -38.19 13.91
CA LYS A 397 -4.52 -39.00 12.82
C LYS A 397 -3.68 -40.23 12.49
N ALA A 398 -2.37 -40.18 12.67
CA ALA A 398 -1.46 -41.30 12.51
C ALA A 398 -1.45 -42.27 13.72
N GLY A 399 -2.23 -41.99 14.78
CA GLY A 399 -2.32 -42.84 15.97
C GLY A 399 -1.23 -42.59 17.01
N VAL A 400 -0.48 -41.49 16.92
CA VAL A 400 0.48 -41.09 17.97
C VAL A 400 -0.30 -40.77 19.24
N LYS A 401 -0.03 -41.52 20.31
CA LYS A 401 -0.68 -41.30 21.61
C LYS A 401 -0.02 -40.14 22.34
N ARG A 402 -0.83 -39.23 22.88
CA ARG A 402 -0.39 -38.14 23.76
C ARG A 402 -0.98 -38.33 25.16
N ASN A 403 -0.13 -38.24 26.17
CA ASN A 403 -0.51 -38.42 27.56
C ASN A 403 -0.91 -37.06 28.18
N ILE A 404 -2.06 -36.52 27.76
CA ILE A 404 -2.64 -35.31 28.36
C ILE A 404 -3.66 -35.77 29.41
N TYR A 405 -3.25 -35.81 30.68
CA TYR A 405 -4.07 -36.34 31.78
C TYR A 405 -5.13 -35.36 32.29
N ASP A 406 -4.95 -34.06 32.04
CA ASP A 406 -5.89 -33.02 32.42
C ASP A 406 -6.95 -32.85 31.32
N LYS A 407 -8.21 -33.15 31.65
CA LYS A 407 -9.32 -33.10 30.70
C LYS A 407 -9.57 -31.68 30.16
N ASP A 408 -9.47 -30.66 30.99
CA ASP A 408 -9.73 -29.28 30.57
C ASP A 408 -8.63 -28.80 29.61
N LYS A 409 -7.38 -29.19 29.87
CA LYS A 409 -6.27 -28.93 28.93
C LYS A 409 -6.45 -29.69 27.63
N TYR A 410 -6.85 -30.96 27.70
CA TYR A 410 -7.13 -31.76 26.51
C TYR A 410 -8.23 -31.12 25.66
N ASP A 411 -9.38 -30.81 26.24
CA ASP A 411 -10.53 -30.21 25.53
C ASP A 411 -10.13 -28.85 24.90
N ARG A 412 -9.28 -28.05 25.56
CA ARG A 412 -8.74 -26.81 24.99
C ARG A 412 -7.83 -27.07 23.78
N LEU A 413 -6.94 -28.06 23.85
CA LEU A 413 -6.06 -28.41 22.73
C LEU A 413 -6.85 -28.94 21.55
N ILE A 414 -7.86 -29.79 21.79
CA ILE A 414 -8.80 -30.25 20.77
C ILE A 414 -9.47 -29.07 20.07
N GLY A 415 -10.00 -28.12 20.83
CA GLY A 415 -10.63 -26.91 20.29
C GLY A 415 -9.66 -26.00 19.51
N PHE A 416 -8.44 -25.82 20.03
CA PHE A 416 -7.41 -24.99 19.41
C PHE A 416 -6.96 -25.56 18.06
N PHE A 417 -6.65 -26.86 18.00
CA PHE A 417 -6.18 -27.52 16.77
C PHE A 417 -7.32 -27.92 15.81
N GLY A 418 -8.59 -27.82 16.24
CA GLY A 418 -9.75 -28.15 15.41
C GLY A 418 -9.80 -29.63 15.05
N LEU A 419 -9.64 -30.50 16.07
CA LEU A 419 -9.47 -31.95 15.89
C LEU A 419 -10.79 -32.72 15.72
N ASP A 420 -11.92 -32.11 16.07
CA ASP A 420 -13.25 -32.65 15.80
C ASP A 420 -13.75 -32.06 14.47
N ASP A 421 -14.18 -32.90 13.51
CA ASP A 421 -14.47 -32.53 12.11
C ASP A 421 -15.50 -31.39 11.93
N LEU A 422 -16.33 -31.11 12.93
CA LEU A 422 -17.22 -29.94 12.95
C LEU A 422 -16.44 -28.71 13.47
N GLY A 423 -16.13 -27.77 12.57
CA GLY A 423 -15.27 -26.62 12.87
C GLY A 423 -13.78 -26.83 12.58
N GLY A 424 -13.43 -27.88 11.83
CA GLY A 424 -12.06 -28.16 11.38
C GLY A 424 -11.49 -27.10 10.40
N TRP A 425 -10.20 -27.23 10.08
CA TRP A 425 -9.46 -26.27 9.24
C TRP A 425 -10.09 -25.98 7.88
N SER A 426 -10.72 -26.97 7.25
CA SER A 426 -11.38 -26.80 5.94
C SER A 426 -12.56 -25.84 5.99
N GLU A 427 -13.40 -25.91 7.03
CA GLU A 427 -14.55 -25.01 7.21
C GLU A 427 -14.09 -23.59 7.55
N LYS A 428 -13.04 -23.47 8.38
CA LYS A 428 -12.43 -22.19 8.74
C LYS A 428 -11.70 -21.53 7.57
N LEU A 429 -11.07 -22.31 6.69
CA LEU A 429 -10.31 -21.80 5.55
C LEU A 429 -11.17 -20.96 4.62
N ASP A 430 -12.37 -21.44 4.27
CA ASP A 430 -13.28 -20.68 3.42
C ASP A 430 -13.72 -19.38 4.07
N MET A 431 -13.94 -19.38 5.39
CA MET A 431 -14.23 -18.17 6.15
C MET A 431 -13.06 -17.18 6.11
N TYR A 432 -11.81 -17.66 6.24
CA TYR A 432 -10.62 -16.81 6.26
C TYR A 432 -10.24 -16.24 4.90
N GLN A 433 -10.49 -16.97 3.82
CA GLN A 433 -10.19 -16.54 2.45
C GLN A 433 -11.30 -15.70 1.81
N ARG A 434 -12.55 -15.83 2.29
CA ARG A 434 -13.72 -15.12 1.71
C ARG A 434 -13.56 -13.60 1.63
N PRO A 435 -13.02 -12.89 2.63
CA PRO A 435 -12.87 -11.43 2.55
C PRO A 435 -12.00 -11.00 1.37
N MET A 436 -10.82 -11.60 1.20
CA MET A 436 -9.91 -11.29 0.10
C MET A 436 -10.48 -11.71 -1.26
N LYS A 437 -11.12 -12.89 -1.36
CA LYS A 437 -11.88 -13.31 -2.56
C LYS A 437 -12.92 -12.24 -2.97
N SER A 438 -13.61 -11.67 -1.98
CA SER A 438 -14.60 -10.61 -2.20
C SER A 438 -13.95 -9.30 -2.65
N LEU A 439 -12.82 -8.92 -2.06
CA LEU A 439 -12.06 -7.74 -2.47
C LEU A 439 -11.59 -7.87 -3.92
N LEU A 440 -10.93 -8.99 -4.28
CA LEU A 440 -10.46 -9.23 -5.65
C LEU A 440 -11.59 -9.15 -6.67
N ARG A 441 -12.77 -9.73 -6.37
CA ARG A 441 -13.94 -9.60 -7.25
C ARG A 441 -14.36 -8.15 -7.47
N LYS A 442 -14.36 -7.33 -6.42
CA LYS A 442 -14.76 -5.92 -6.49
C LYS A 442 -13.74 -5.02 -7.17
N THR A 443 -12.45 -5.40 -7.17
CA THR A 443 -11.37 -4.54 -7.68
C THR A 443 -10.87 -4.96 -9.06
N THR A 444 -10.98 -6.25 -9.40
CA THR A 444 -10.46 -6.82 -10.66
C THR A 444 -11.55 -7.30 -11.61
N GLY A 445 -12.77 -7.57 -11.10
CA GLY A 445 -13.93 -8.01 -11.91
C GLY A 445 -14.79 -6.86 -12.46
N LEU A 446 -14.21 -5.68 -12.67
CA LEU A 446 -14.94 -4.49 -13.10
C LEU A 446 -15.34 -4.58 -14.58
N GLY A 447 -16.47 -3.96 -14.95
CA GLY A 447 -16.93 -3.92 -16.35
C GLY A 447 -17.27 -5.29 -16.96
N GLY A 448 -17.57 -6.29 -16.12
CA GLY A 448 -17.84 -7.67 -16.56
C GLY A 448 -16.59 -8.53 -16.79
N ALA A 449 -15.40 -8.01 -16.48
CA ALA A 449 -14.17 -8.80 -16.52
C ALA A 449 -14.21 -9.96 -15.51
N LYS A 450 -13.54 -11.08 -15.85
CA LYS A 450 -13.34 -12.19 -14.91
C LYS A 450 -12.47 -11.71 -13.74
N PRO A 451 -12.92 -11.85 -12.47
CA PRO A 451 -12.08 -11.60 -11.31
C PRO A 451 -10.78 -12.39 -11.34
N TRP A 452 -9.69 -11.77 -10.90
CA TRP A 452 -8.43 -12.46 -10.69
C TRP A 452 -8.53 -13.47 -9.54
N THR A 453 -7.84 -14.58 -9.71
CA THR A 453 -7.47 -15.49 -8.62
C THR A 453 -6.36 -14.87 -7.76
N GLY A 454 -6.15 -15.42 -6.56
CA GLY A 454 -5.02 -15.02 -5.70
C GLY A 454 -3.67 -15.15 -6.39
N ALA A 455 -3.46 -16.22 -7.16
CA ALA A 455 -2.23 -16.45 -7.90
C ALA A 455 -2.03 -15.45 -9.05
N GLU A 456 -3.08 -15.12 -9.81
CA GLU A 456 -3.02 -14.09 -10.86
C GLU A 456 -2.71 -12.71 -10.27
N MET A 457 -3.33 -12.35 -9.13
CA MET A 457 -3.02 -11.12 -8.40
C MET A 457 -1.56 -11.09 -7.96
N THR A 458 -1.07 -12.17 -7.35
CA THR A 458 0.32 -12.25 -6.85
C THR A 458 1.33 -12.15 -7.98
N LYS A 459 1.05 -12.77 -9.12
CA LYS A 459 1.86 -12.63 -10.32
C LYS A 459 1.90 -11.17 -10.79
N ALA A 460 0.75 -10.51 -10.92
CA ALA A 460 0.68 -9.11 -11.32
C ALA A 460 1.39 -8.18 -10.32
N PHE A 461 1.25 -8.44 -9.02
CA PHE A 461 1.94 -7.73 -7.94
C PHE A 461 3.46 -7.78 -8.12
N ASN A 462 4.01 -8.98 -8.32
CA ASN A 462 5.45 -9.19 -8.54
C ASN A 462 5.94 -8.58 -9.85
N GLU A 463 5.16 -8.73 -10.93
CA GLU A 463 5.48 -8.10 -12.23
C GLU A 463 5.54 -6.57 -12.11
N PHE A 464 4.61 -5.95 -11.40
CA PHE A 464 4.58 -4.49 -11.27
C PHE A 464 5.69 -3.96 -10.37
N ARG A 465 5.97 -4.64 -9.26
CA ARG A 465 7.15 -4.38 -8.41
C ARG A 465 8.43 -4.45 -9.23
N ASN A 466 8.63 -5.56 -9.95
CA ASN A 466 9.84 -5.80 -10.71
C ASN A 466 10.00 -4.82 -11.87
N GLN A 467 8.91 -4.45 -12.55
CA GLN A 467 8.90 -3.43 -13.58
C GLN A 467 9.41 -2.08 -13.05
N TYR A 468 9.05 -1.71 -11.82
CA TYR A 468 9.56 -0.48 -11.21
C TYR A 468 11.06 -0.60 -10.92
N ASP A 469 11.49 -1.72 -10.33
CA ASP A 469 12.87 -1.93 -9.89
C ASP A 469 13.87 -2.21 -11.04
N ASP A 470 13.37 -2.54 -12.23
CA ASP A 470 14.19 -2.79 -13.42
C ASP A 470 15.09 -1.61 -13.78
N PRO A 471 16.31 -1.88 -14.33
CA PRO A 471 17.16 -0.83 -14.87
C PRO A 471 16.42 0.00 -15.93
N LEU A 472 16.53 1.32 -15.83
CA LEU A 472 15.86 2.24 -16.74
C LEU A 472 16.61 2.33 -18.07
N ALA A 473 15.93 1.95 -19.14
CA ALA A 473 16.31 2.33 -20.50
C ALA A 473 15.98 3.81 -20.77
N LEU A 474 16.47 4.31 -21.90
CA LEU A 474 16.36 5.73 -22.27
C LEU A 474 14.90 6.18 -22.37
N ASP A 475 14.04 5.36 -22.94
CA ASP A 475 12.62 5.65 -23.11
C ASP A 475 11.91 5.82 -21.75
N GLN A 476 12.23 4.97 -20.77
CA GLN A 476 11.70 5.09 -19.41
C GLN A 476 12.22 6.36 -18.73
N VAL A 477 13.51 6.68 -18.84
CA VAL A 477 14.08 7.92 -18.31
C VAL A 477 13.37 9.15 -18.89
N CYS A 478 13.13 9.17 -20.20
CA CYS A 478 12.44 10.27 -20.87
C CYS A 478 10.99 10.41 -20.39
N ARG A 479 10.27 9.29 -20.22
CA ARG A 479 8.90 9.30 -19.63
C ARG A 479 8.89 9.85 -18.20
N GLU A 480 9.82 9.42 -17.35
CA GLU A 480 9.90 9.89 -15.96
C GLU A 480 10.29 11.36 -15.82
N LEU A 481 10.98 11.91 -16.82
CA LEU A 481 11.31 13.34 -16.91
C LEU A 481 10.25 14.16 -17.66
N GLY A 482 9.30 13.52 -18.34
CA GLY A 482 8.30 14.19 -19.18
C GLY A 482 8.91 14.89 -20.41
N VAL A 483 9.98 14.33 -20.99
CA VAL A 483 10.67 14.90 -22.17
C VAL A 483 10.70 13.91 -23.33
N THR A 484 10.90 14.40 -24.56
CA THR A 484 11.16 13.54 -25.71
C THR A 484 12.61 13.02 -25.67
N GLU A 485 12.85 11.87 -26.29
CA GLU A 485 14.21 11.34 -26.42
C GLU A 485 15.15 12.32 -27.13
N ASP A 486 14.71 12.96 -28.20
CA ASP A 486 15.54 13.90 -28.98
C ASP A 486 15.97 15.09 -28.13
N ARG A 487 15.04 15.65 -27.32
CA ARG A 487 15.37 16.72 -26.38
C ARG A 487 16.38 16.23 -25.36
N PHE A 488 16.16 15.07 -24.75
CA PHE A 488 17.05 14.52 -23.73
C PHE A 488 18.45 14.25 -24.29
N LYS A 489 18.55 13.60 -25.45
CA LYS A 489 19.83 13.35 -26.16
C LYS A 489 20.56 14.65 -26.46
N THR A 490 19.85 15.66 -26.96
CA THR A 490 20.42 16.98 -27.27
C THR A 490 21.01 17.66 -26.04
N VAL A 491 20.25 17.68 -24.93
CA VAL A 491 20.68 18.33 -23.69
C VAL A 491 21.87 17.58 -23.07
N VAL A 492 21.84 16.24 -23.04
CA VAL A 492 22.95 15.43 -22.53
C VAL A 492 24.20 15.62 -23.38
N ALA A 493 24.08 15.63 -24.71
CA ALA A 493 25.22 15.87 -25.60
C ALA A 493 25.85 17.26 -25.37
N LYS A 494 25.02 18.30 -25.26
CA LYS A 494 25.49 19.67 -24.98
C LYS A 494 26.15 19.81 -23.62
N ALA A 495 25.54 19.26 -22.57
CA ALA A 495 26.08 19.34 -21.22
C ALA A 495 27.30 18.44 -21.00
N SER A 496 27.47 17.41 -21.85
CA SER A 496 28.56 16.44 -21.78
C SER A 496 28.82 15.92 -20.36
N PRO A 497 27.79 15.46 -19.62
CA PRO A 497 27.98 15.05 -18.24
C PRO A 497 28.85 13.80 -18.19
N SER A 498 29.98 13.85 -17.48
CA SER A 498 30.76 12.63 -17.21
C SER A 498 29.90 11.66 -16.38
N GLY A 499 29.70 10.43 -16.86
CA GLY A 499 29.07 9.36 -16.09
C GLY A 499 27.83 8.71 -16.74
N ARG A 500 26.86 8.33 -15.91
CA ARG A 500 25.80 7.39 -16.31
C ARG A 500 24.77 7.95 -17.29
N LEU A 501 24.45 9.25 -17.24
CA LEU A 501 23.55 9.87 -18.22
C LEU A 501 24.14 9.84 -19.64
N ASN A 502 25.43 10.13 -19.77
CA ASN A 502 26.12 10.02 -21.05
C ASN A 502 26.22 8.55 -21.50
N TRP A 503 26.45 7.62 -20.57
CA TRP A 503 26.47 6.18 -20.89
C TRP A 503 25.10 5.64 -21.35
N LEU A 504 24.01 6.17 -20.79
CA LEU A 504 22.65 5.88 -21.23
C LEU A 504 22.39 6.39 -22.65
N VAL A 505 22.80 7.62 -22.97
CA VAL A 505 22.54 8.25 -24.27
C VAL A 505 23.45 7.72 -25.37
N VAL A 506 24.76 7.62 -25.10
CA VAL A 506 25.78 7.25 -26.11
C VAL A 506 25.97 5.74 -26.16
N GLY A 507 26.02 5.08 -25.01
CA GLY A 507 26.28 3.64 -24.92
C GLY A 507 25.02 2.77 -24.86
N ASN A 508 23.83 3.37 -24.86
CA ASN A 508 22.54 2.71 -24.67
C ASN A 508 22.52 1.78 -23.44
N GLN A 509 23.25 2.15 -22.38
CA GLN A 509 23.35 1.33 -21.17
C GLN A 509 22.29 1.74 -20.15
N PRO A 510 21.42 0.81 -19.71
CA PRO A 510 20.41 1.12 -18.71
C PRO A 510 21.01 1.58 -17.37
N ILE A 511 20.28 2.46 -16.67
CA ILE A 511 20.66 2.93 -15.33
C ILE A 511 19.88 2.13 -14.30
N ALA A 512 20.56 1.42 -13.40
CA ALA A 512 19.90 0.73 -12.29
C ALA A 512 19.01 1.70 -11.46
N ARG A 513 17.78 1.29 -11.14
CA ARG A 513 16.77 2.09 -10.41
C ARG A 513 17.31 2.80 -9.18
N ARG A 514 18.00 2.09 -8.29
CA ARG A 514 18.60 2.68 -7.08
C ARG A 514 19.58 3.84 -7.38
N VAL A 515 20.31 3.76 -8.48
CA VAL A 515 21.28 4.79 -8.87
C VAL A 515 20.59 5.98 -9.52
N TRP A 516 19.51 5.69 -10.25
CA TRP A 516 18.62 6.71 -10.80
C TRP A 516 18.03 7.57 -9.69
N GLU A 517 17.36 6.96 -8.72
CA GLU A 517 16.68 7.64 -7.63
C GLU A 517 17.64 8.37 -6.68
N ALA A 518 18.78 7.74 -6.34
CA ALA A 518 19.70 8.33 -5.38
C ALA A 518 20.45 9.58 -5.90
N ARG A 519 20.61 9.73 -7.23
CA ARG A 519 21.44 10.82 -7.77
C ARG A 519 21.15 11.22 -9.21
N GLN A 520 20.95 10.27 -10.12
CA GLN A 520 20.93 10.62 -11.55
C GLN A 520 19.65 11.34 -11.97
N TYR A 521 18.53 11.09 -11.29
CA TYR A 521 17.27 11.79 -11.54
C TYR A 521 17.42 13.30 -11.29
N GLU A 522 18.00 13.69 -10.15
CA GLU A 522 18.23 15.09 -9.82
C GLU A 522 19.17 15.78 -10.83
N ILE A 523 20.26 15.11 -11.22
CA ILE A 523 21.17 15.62 -12.25
C ILE A 523 20.42 15.82 -13.57
N ALA A 524 19.65 14.83 -14.00
CA ALA A 524 18.87 14.90 -15.23
C ALA A 524 17.86 16.05 -15.21
N LEU A 525 17.13 16.23 -14.09
CA LEU A 525 16.23 17.36 -13.91
C LEU A 525 16.94 18.71 -14.03
N ARG A 526 18.10 18.87 -13.39
CA ARG A 526 18.90 20.11 -13.49
C ARG A 526 19.34 20.38 -14.92
N LEU A 527 19.74 19.35 -15.66
CA LEU A 527 20.09 19.49 -17.07
C LEU A 527 18.88 19.91 -17.91
N MET A 528 17.69 19.37 -17.65
CA MET A 528 16.48 19.75 -18.40
C MET A 528 16.02 21.19 -18.15
N ARG A 529 16.57 21.87 -17.13
CA ARG A 529 16.37 23.31 -16.88
C ARG A 529 17.26 24.20 -17.75
N LEU A 530 18.25 23.64 -18.45
CA LEU A 530 19.10 24.41 -19.36
C LEU A 530 18.28 24.80 -20.61
N PRO A 531 18.41 26.05 -21.09
CA PRO A 531 17.66 26.57 -22.23
C PRO A 531 17.98 25.85 -23.56
#